data_AF-A0A5C5XCH9-F1
#
_entry.id   AF-A0A5C5XCH9-F1
#
_cell.length_a   1.000
_cell.length_b   1.000
_cell.length_c   1.000
_cell.angle_alpha   90.00
_cell.angle_beta   90.00
_cell.angle_gamma   90.00
#
_symmetry.space_group_name_H-M   'P 1'
#
loop_
_entity.id
_entity.type
_entity.pdbx_description
1 polymer ?
#
loop_
_entity_poly.entity_id
_entity_poly.type
_entity_poly.pdbx_seq_one_letter_code
_entity_poly.pdbx_strand_id
1 'polypeptide(L)'
;MCVRKLFTFVLFLITHGLTPVVAWSEIPEDSPRRTETVKLIQQIEPAVVAIFSQSSEGGSSGSGSIIHPHGYVLTCDHVVRDRPGVVLVGGKQIRRYRIVARLPEKDLSIIQYARQENAPFISIGQSLDIMTGEPILVGGNPGGRGIVFTSGIVSSRSVVANMPNALAQAQLGGEYRDKFIQFDAASNRGNSGGPLFNALGEQIGVVSGKNFDEENINYAVPVETLRSHLKAMIAAEIRSDIYTGIECDYSHEAADVISVAPESPAGKAGLLPGDVITSLNEFPVDDSLHWLLSLMYRSPGEIIELTYLRDKAMHSMKFKLDSYPLIEPVEIDQELLEHGGTVKIYEGQFEVLPELEKMKPVRTVLFEDWKSPEEIAGLEHYFAMRIEGYLSVQDSDAIQFILGSDDGSRLRIDGQNVIDNPGHHPYQQESNWVRLEKGLHKIRIDYFESTGDSSLKLQWKVAGKDPEIVPAKLIFRKKMVEQDLNKDSGNKSE
;
A
#
# COMPACT_ATOMS: atom_id res chain seq x y z
N MET A 1 -65.66 -47.08 -41.73
CA MET A 1 -65.08 -45.87 -41.11
C MET A 1 -64.01 -46.30 -40.10
N CYS A 2 -62.71 -46.15 -40.42
CA CYS A 2 -61.66 -45.79 -39.46
C CYS A 2 -60.32 -45.56 -40.19
N VAL A 3 -59.98 -44.27 -40.29
CA VAL A 3 -58.68 -43.57 -40.35
C VAL A 3 -57.38 -44.37 -40.56
N ARG A 4 -56.70 -44.10 -41.69
CA ARG A 4 -55.24 -44.24 -41.87
C ARG A 4 -54.55 -43.00 -41.31
N LYS A 5 -53.62 -43.15 -40.36
CA LYS A 5 -52.64 -42.10 -39.99
C LYS A 5 -51.37 -42.32 -40.80
N LEU A 6 -51.04 -41.36 -41.66
CA LEU A 6 -49.74 -41.26 -42.34
C LEU A 6 -48.91 -40.24 -41.55
N PHE A 7 -47.76 -40.67 -41.00
CA PHE A 7 -46.79 -39.78 -40.35
C PHE A 7 -45.84 -39.24 -41.41
N THR A 8 -45.82 -37.92 -41.60
CA THR A 8 -44.87 -37.22 -42.47
C THR A 8 -43.62 -36.89 -41.66
N PHE A 9 -42.47 -37.45 -42.03
CA PHE A 9 -41.16 -37.02 -41.51
C PHE A 9 -40.73 -35.75 -42.26
N VAL A 10 -40.59 -34.63 -41.54
CA VAL A 10 -39.96 -33.40 -42.06
C VAL A 10 -38.48 -33.47 -41.72
N LEU A 11 -37.64 -33.61 -42.73
CA LEU A 11 -36.18 -33.56 -42.61
C LEU A 11 -35.74 -32.09 -42.53
N PHE A 12 -35.37 -31.61 -41.35
CA PHE A 12 -34.69 -30.32 -41.21
C PHE A 12 -33.23 -30.47 -41.63
N LEU A 13 -32.89 -30.00 -42.84
CA LEU A 13 -31.50 -29.76 -43.24
C LEU A 13 -30.98 -28.55 -42.47
N ILE A 14 -30.25 -28.80 -41.38
CA ILE A 14 -29.46 -27.76 -40.71
C ILE A 14 -28.20 -27.56 -41.55
N THR A 15 -28.23 -26.58 -42.44
CA THR A 15 -27.01 -26.08 -43.09
C THR A 15 -26.14 -25.45 -42.01
N HIS A 16 -25.17 -26.20 -41.50
CA HIS A 16 -24.06 -25.64 -40.75
C HIS A 16 -23.27 -24.77 -41.71
N GLY A 17 -23.52 -23.46 -41.69
CA GLY A 17 -22.58 -22.50 -42.24
C GLY A 17 -21.27 -22.62 -41.47
N LEU A 18 -20.35 -23.43 -41.97
CA LEU A 18 -18.94 -23.40 -41.60
C LEU A 18 -18.43 -22.04 -42.03
N THR A 19 -18.56 -21.04 -41.15
CA THR A 19 -17.72 -19.87 -41.25
C THR A 19 -16.30 -20.37 -41.03
N PRO A 20 -15.38 -20.23 -41.99
CA PRO A 20 -14.00 -20.56 -41.73
C PRO A 20 -13.54 -19.62 -40.62
N VAL A 21 -13.33 -20.16 -39.42
CA VAL A 21 -12.50 -19.49 -38.44
C VAL A 21 -11.14 -19.42 -39.10
N VAL A 22 -10.76 -18.23 -39.57
CA VAL A 22 -9.40 -17.95 -39.99
C VAL A 22 -8.55 -18.05 -38.72
N ALA A 23 -8.13 -19.27 -38.39
CA ALA A 23 -7.08 -19.47 -37.42
C ALA A 23 -5.81 -18.89 -38.05
N TRP A 24 -5.17 -17.96 -37.35
CA TRP A 24 -3.84 -17.50 -37.74
C TRP A 24 -2.95 -18.72 -37.90
N SER A 25 -2.25 -18.84 -39.03
CA SER A 25 -1.26 -19.90 -39.22
C SER A 25 -0.22 -19.80 -38.10
N GLU A 26 0.01 -20.89 -37.36
CA GLU A 26 1.09 -20.92 -36.38
C GLU A 26 2.42 -20.67 -37.09
N ILE A 27 3.15 -19.65 -36.63
CA ILE A 27 4.46 -19.33 -37.15
C ILE A 27 5.45 -20.36 -36.57
N PRO A 28 6.25 -21.04 -37.40
CA PRO A 28 7.25 -22.00 -36.92
C PRO A 28 8.17 -21.43 -35.85
N GLU A 29 8.60 -22.26 -34.89
CA GLU A 29 9.40 -21.80 -33.75
C GLU A 29 10.75 -21.19 -34.16
N ASP A 30 11.32 -21.67 -35.26
CA ASP A 30 12.59 -21.23 -35.86
C ASP A 30 12.44 -20.03 -36.80
N SER A 31 11.24 -19.48 -36.95
CA SER A 31 11.00 -18.35 -37.84
C SER A 31 11.78 -17.10 -37.38
N PRO A 32 12.50 -16.40 -38.28
CA PRO A 32 13.16 -15.14 -37.96
C PRO A 32 12.17 -14.03 -37.57
N ARG A 33 10.86 -14.24 -37.77
CA ARG A 33 9.79 -13.33 -37.33
C ARG A 33 9.53 -13.44 -35.82
N ARG A 34 9.97 -14.50 -35.14
CA ARG A 34 9.93 -14.62 -33.68
C ARG A 34 11.14 -13.91 -33.08
N THR A 35 11.17 -12.59 -33.21
CA THR A 35 12.21 -11.73 -32.62
C THR A 35 12.18 -11.83 -31.09
N GLU A 36 13.24 -11.37 -30.43
CA GLU A 36 13.28 -11.32 -28.96
C GLU A 36 12.11 -10.53 -28.38
N THR A 37 11.72 -9.41 -29.00
CA THR A 37 10.52 -8.65 -28.62
C THR A 37 9.23 -9.49 -28.71
N VAL A 38 9.08 -10.31 -29.76
CA VAL A 38 7.89 -11.18 -29.91
C VAL A 38 7.86 -12.24 -28.82
N LYS A 39 9.01 -12.89 -28.54
CA LYS A 39 9.11 -13.89 -27.46
C LYS A 39 8.81 -13.27 -26.10
N LEU A 40 9.35 -12.07 -25.85
CA LEU A 40 9.15 -11.33 -24.62
C LEU A 40 7.68 -10.97 -24.40
N ILE A 41 7.02 -10.42 -25.43
CA ILE A 41 5.57 -10.11 -25.37
C ILE A 41 4.75 -11.38 -25.11
N GLN A 42 5.06 -12.49 -25.79
CA GLN A 42 4.36 -13.77 -25.57
C GLN A 42 4.48 -14.27 -24.12
N GLN A 43 5.61 -14.00 -23.46
CA GLN A 43 5.84 -14.36 -22.06
C GLN A 43 5.06 -13.46 -21.10
N ILE A 44 5.05 -12.14 -21.31
CA ILE A 44 4.52 -11.17 -20.33
C ILE A 44 3.04 -10.82 -20.54
N GLU A 45 2.52 -10.92 -21.77
CA GLU A 45 1.13 -10.58 -22.13
C GLU A 45 0.08 -11.26 -21.24
N PRO A 46 0.18 -12.56 -20.90
CA PRO A 46 -0.80 -13.22 -20.04
C PRO A 46 -0.97 -12.57 -18.66
N ALA A 47 0.05 -11.88 -18.16
CA ALA A 47 0.04 -11.18 -16.88
C ALA A 47 -0.45 -9.73 -16.97
N VAL A 48 -0.65 -9.18 -18.17
CA VAL A 48 -1.17 -7.81 -18.34
C VAL A 48 -2.70 -7.84 -18.35
N VAL A 49 -3.31 -6.99 -17.53
CA VAL A 49 -4.76 -6.96 -17.35
C VAL A 49 -5.34 -5.58 -17.61
N ALA A 50 -6.61 -5.57 -18.02
CA ALA A 50 -7.41 -4.36 -18.14
C ALA A 50 -8.30 -4.19 -16.92
N ILE A 51 -8.41 -2.97 -16.40
CA ILE A 51 -9.18 -2.66 -15.18
C ILE A 51 -10.26 -1.65 -15.53
N PHE A 52 -11.47 -1.91 -15.04
CA PHE A 52 -12.62 -1.02 -15.17
C PHE A 52 -13.26 -0.84 -13.80
N SER A 53 -13.34 0.40 -13.34
CA SER A 53 -13.89 0.74 -12.03
C SER A 53 -15.02 1.75 -12.17
N GLN A 54 -16.02 1.70 -11.28
CA GLN A 54 -17.18 2.57 -11.37
C GLN A 54 -17.74 2.93 -10.00
N SER A 55 -18.21 4.18 -9.89
CA SER A 55 -18.92 4.73 -8.73
C SER A 55 -20.12 5.56 -9.19
N SER A 56 -20.92 6.05 -8.24
CA SER A 56 -22.01 7.00 -8.50
C SER A 56 -21.53 8.31 -9.15
N GLU A 57 -20.26 8.66 -8.97
CA GLU A 57 -19.65 9.91 -9.47
C GLU A 57 -18.95 9.75 -10.82
N GLY A 58 -18.93 8.53 -11.39
CA GLY A 58 -18.29 8.23 -12.67
C GLY A 58 -17.47 6.94 -12.65
N GLY A 59 -16.86 6.62 -13.80
CA GLY A 59 -16.01 5.44 -13.98
C GLY A 59 -14.58 5.77 -14.40
N SER A 60 -13.70 4.79 -14.22
CA SER A 60 -12.29 4.83 -14.66
C SER A 60 -11.94 3.54 -15.40
N SER A 61 -10.97 3.64 -16.30
CA SER A 61 -10.45 2.51 -17.08
C SER A 61 -8.94 2.65 -17.15
N GLY A 62 -8.24 1.55 -16.91
CA GLY A 62 -6.78 1.49 -16.86
C GLY A 62 -6.28 0.08 -17.08
N SER A 63 -5.04 -0.14 -16.69
CA SER A 63 -4.33 -1.40 -16.82
C SER A 63 -3.70 -1.83 -15.50
N GLY A 64 -3.20 -3.05 -15.45
CA GLY A 64 -2.43 -3.58 -14.33
C GLY A 64 -1.55 -4.74 -14.78
N SER A 65 -0.69 -5.17 -13.89
CA SER A 65 0.11 -6.38 -14.03
C SER A 65 -0.20 -7.35 -12.90
N ILE A 66 -0.37 -8.63 -13.24
CA ILE A 66 -0.48 -9.70 -12.24
C ILE A 66 0.92 -9.95 -11.68
N ILE A 67 1.07 -9.75 -10.38
CA ILE A 67 2.36 -9.77 -9.66
C ILE A 67 2.46 -10.95 -8.69
N HIS A 68 1.54 -11.91 -8.75
CA HIS A 68 1.53 -13.07 -7.86
C HIS A 68 0.59 -14.17 -8.38
N PRO A 69 0.89 -15.46 -8.19
CA PRO A 69 0.03 -16.56 -8.62
C PRO A 69 -1.38 -16.51 -8.03
N HIS A 70 -1.56 -15.92 -6.83
CA HIS A 70 -2.87 -15.67 -6.21
C HIS A 70 -3.65 -14.46 -6.79
N GLY A 71 -3.36 -14.05 -8.03
CA GLY A 71 -4.14 -13.03 -8.73
C GLY A 71 -4.09 -11.64 -8.10
N TYR A 72 -2.98 -11.29 -7.44
CA TYR A 72 -2.72 -9.91 -7.03
C TYR A 72 -2.28 -9.11 -8.25
N VAL A 73 -2.82 -7.90 -8.39
CA VAL A 73 -2.56 -7.01 -9.51
C VAL A 73 -2.06 -5.67 -9.00
N LEU A 74 -0.91 -5.23 -9.50
CA LEU A 74 -0.38 -3.90 -9.31
C LEU A 74 -0.97 -2.96 -10.37
N THR A 75 -1.42 -1.78 -9.94
CA THR A 75 -2.01 -0.75 -10.80
C THR A 75 -1.85 0.63 -10.19
N CYS A 76 -2.36 1.65 -10.88
CA CYS A 76 -2.44 3.01 -10.35
C CYS A 76 -3.62 3.18 -9.39
N ASP A 77 -3.42 3.98 -8.37
CA ASP A 77 -4.47 4.32 -7.42
C ASP A 77 -5.64 5.02 -8.09
N HIS A 78 -5.37 5.98 -8.99
CA HIS A 78 -6.43 6.73 -9.65
C HIS A 78 -7.34 5.88 -10.54
N VAL A 79 -6.86 4.70 -10.98
CA VAL A 79 -7.65 3.73 -11.75
C VAL A 79 -8.71 3.10 -10.86
N VAL A 80 -8.42 2.90 -9.57
CA VAL A 80 -9.31 2.19 -8.65
C VAL A 80 -10.02 3.09 -7.62
N ARG A 81 -9.35 4.05 -6.95
CA ARG A 81 -9.91 5.02 -5.95
C ARG A 81 -11.14 4.54 -5.15
N ASP A 82 -11.04 3.42 -4.45
CA ASP A 82 -12.14 2.77 -3.68
C ASP A 82 -13.38 2.38 -4.47
N ARG A 83 -13.34 2.48 -5.80
CA ARG A 83 -14.44 2.11 -6.67
C ARG A 83 -14.48 0.59 -6.82
N PRO A 84 -15.66 -0.03 -6.69
CA PRO A 84 -15.84 -1.41 -7.12
C PRO A 84 -15.62 -1.50 -8.64
N GLY A 85 -15.19 -2.67 -9.09
CA GLY A 85 -14.88 -2.85 -10.50
C GLY A 85 -14.58 -4.28 -10.88
N VAL A 86 -14.08 -4.42 -12.11
CA VAL A 86 -13.70 -5.69 -12.71
C VAL A 86 -12.32 -5.60 -13.37
N VAL A 87 -11.65 -6.74 -13.39
CA VAL A 87 -10.45 -7.00 -14.17
C VAL A 87 -10.82 -7.90 -15.34
N LEU A 88 -10.33 -7.57 -16.53
CA LEU A 88 -10.38 -8.43 -17.71
C LEU A 88 -9.02 -9.09 -17.89
N VAL A 89 -8.97 -10.40 -17.62
CA VAL A 89 -7.75 -11.23 -17.64
C VAL A 89 -7.65 -12.00 -18.95
N GLY A 90 -6.46 -11.98 -19.57
CA GLY A 90 -6.21 -12.62 -20.87
C GLY A 90 -7.15 -12.16 -21.98
N GLY A 91 -7.66 -10.93 -21.89
CA GLY A 91 -8.62 -10.33 -22.84
C GLY A 91 -10.01 -10.99 -22.87
N LYS A 92 -10.29 -11.96 -21.99
CA LYS A 92 -11.50 -12.81 -22.09
C LYS A 92 -12.25 -12.96 -20.78
N GLN A 93 -11.55 -13.12 -19.65
CA GLN A 93 -12.17 -13.44 -18.37
C GLN A 93 -12.44 -12.20 -17.55
N ILE A 94 -13.71 -11.88 -17.31
CA ILE A 94 -14.11 -10.76 -16.44
C ILE A 94 -14.23 -11.27 -15.00
N ARG A 95 -13.54 -10.63 -14.07
CA ARG A 95 -13.53 -10.97 -12.64
C ARG A 95 -13.70 -9.71 -11.80
N ARG A 96 -14.52 -9.77 -10.74
CA ARG A 96 -14.56 -8.67 -9.76
C ARG A 96 -13.25 -8.64 -8.99
N TYR A 97 -12.75 -7.45 -8.70
CA TYR A 97 -11.63 -7.30 -7.77
C TYR A 97 -12.08 -6.77 -6.42
N ARG A 98 -11.22 -6.99 -5.44
CA ARG A 98 -11.19 -6.23 -4.19
C ARG A 98 -9.89 -5.47 -4.09
N ILE A 99 -9.92 -4.33 -3.42
CA ILE A 99 -8.72 -3.56 -3.14
C ILE A 99 -8.03 -4.21 -1.94
N VAL A 100 -6.74 -4.50 -2.08
CA VAL A 100 -5.93 -5.11 -1.02
C VAL A 100 -5.16 -4.04 -0.29
N ALA A 101 -4.50 -3.14 -1.02
CA ALA A 101 -3.74 -2.04 -0.45
C ALA A 101 -3.70 -0.86 -1.42
N ARG A 102 -3.55 0.35 -0.89
CA ARG A 102 -3.47 1.59 -1.65
C ARG A 102 -2.36 2.46 -1.07
N LEU A 103 -1.72 3.21 -1.95
CA LEU A 103 -0.73 4.24 -1.64
C LEU A 103 -1.06 5.47 -2.51
N PRO A 104 -2.15 6.20 -2.20
CA PRO A 104 -2.69 7.24 -3.07
C PRO A 104 -1.71 8.36 -3.40
N GLU A 105 -0.85 8.72 -2.45
CA GLU A 105 0.19 9.74 -2.58
C GLU A 105 1.27 9.37 -3.59
N LYS A 106 1.47 8.07 -3.86
CA LYS A 106 2.37 7.57 -4.92
C LYS A 106 1.61 7.08 -6.15
N ASP A 107 0.29 7.25 -6.16
CA ASP A 107 -0.60 6.74 -7.19
C ASP A 107 -0.45 5.23 -7.45
N LEU A 108 -0.22 4.43 -6.40
CA LEU A 108 -0.09 2.98 -6.49
C LEU A 108 -1.22 2.24 -5.76
N SER A 109 -1.58 1.07 -6.26
CA SER A 109 -2.58 0.20 -5.64
C SER A 109 -2.33 -1.27 -5.97
N ILE A 110 -2.62 -2.14 -4.99
CA ILE A 110 -2.68 -3.59 -5.18
C ILE A 110 -4.14 -4.01 -5.02
N ILE A 111 -4.67 -4.67 -6.05
CA ILE A 111 -5.99 -5.30 -6.03
C ILE A 111 -5.85 -6.82 -6.14
N GLN A 112 -6.92 -7.55 -5.87
CA GLN A 112 -6.96 -9.00 -6.09
C GLN A 112 -8.27 -9.37 -6.79
N TYR A 113 -8.19 -10.09 -7.91
CA TYR A 113 -9.36 -10.48 -8.71
C TYR A 113 -9.76 -11.95 -8.59
N ALA A 114 -8.88 -12.80 -8.06
CA ALA A 114 -9.15 -14.20 -7.80
C ALA A 114 -8.24 -14.71 -6.69
N ARG A 115 -8.62 -15.81 -6.03
CA ARG A 115 -7.69 -16.66 -5.27
C ARG A 115 -7.36 -17.88 -6.14
N GLN A 116 -6.82 -17.63 -7.33
CA GLN A 116 -6.38 -18.73 -8.20
C GLN A 116 -5.08 -19.27 -7.65
N GLU A 117 -4.95 -20.59 -7.55
CA GLU A 117 -3.65 -21.24 -7.48
C GLU A 117 -3.17 -21.29 -8.94
N ASN A 118 -2.15 -20.52 -9.30
CA ASN A 118 -1.50 -20.45 -10.63
C ASN A 118 -2.05 -19.43 -11.66
N ALA A 119 -2.38 -18.20 -11.25
CA ALA A 119 -2.48 -17.10 -12.23
C ALA A 119 -1.12 -16.86 -12.92
N PRO A 120 -1.08 -16.50 -14.21
CA PRO A 120 0.15 -16.01 -14.83
C PRO A 120 0.56 -14.70 -14.13
N PHE A 121 1.84 -14.57 -13.80
CA PHE A 121 2.37 -13.38 -13.15
C PHE A 121 3.71 -12.98 -13.77
N ILE A 122 4.13 -11.74 -13.52
CA ILE A 122 5.44 -11.23 -13.88
C ILE A 122 6.27 -10.95 -12.62
N SER A 123 7.59 -11.02 -12.76
CA SER A 123 8.52 -10.63 -11.70
C SER A 123 8.69 -9.11 -11.68
N ILE A 124 8.89 -8.55 -10.49
CA ILE A 124 9.25 -7.15 -10.29
C ILE A 124 10.77 -7.04 -10.33
N GLY A 125 11.30 -6.26 -11.28
CA GLY A 125 12.74 -6.03 -11.44
C GLY A 125 13.25 -4.89 -10.54
N GLN A 126 14.40 -4.33 -10.91
CA GLN A 126 14.96 -3.13 -10.28
C GLN A 126 14.73 -1.87 -11.14
N SER A 127 14.59 -0.73 -10.46
CA SER A 127 14.55 0.59 -11.11
C SER A 127 15.73 1.47 -10.74
N LEU A 128 16.65 0.99 -9.91
CA LEU A 128 17.83 1.75 -9.48
C LEU A 128 19.00 1.61 -10.46
N ASP A 129 19.06 0.53 -11.22
CA ASP A 129 20.13 0.18 -12.17
C ASP A 129 19.79 0.48 -13.63
N ILE A 130 18.54 0.84 -13.93
CA ILE A 130 18.08 1.18 -15.29
C ILE A 130 18.97 2.24 -15.95
N MET A 131 19.12 2.16 -17.27
CA MET A 131 19.97 3.08 -18.04
C MET A 131 19.16 3.97 -18.97
N THR A 132 19.53 5.26 -19.09
CA THR A 132 19.02 6.07 -20.20
C THR A 132 19.42 5.43 -21.53
N GLY A 133 18.46 5.25 -22.43
CA GLY A 133 18.63 4.53 -23.69
C GLY A 133 18.30 3.04 -23.64
N GLU A 134 18.02 2.49 -22.45
CA GLU A 134 17.61 1.08 -22.30
C GLU A 134 16.27 0.82 -23.00
N PRO A 135 16.17 -0.23 -23.85
CA PRO A 135 14.92 -0.59 -24.51
C PRO A 135 13.85 -1.01 -23.50
N ILE A 136 12.63 -0.50 -23.70
CA ILE A 136 11.49 -0.83 -22.84
C ILE A 136 10.27 -1.26 -23.67
N LEU A 137 9.36 -1.97 -22.99
CA LEU A 137 8.02 -2.27 -23.47
C LEU A 137 6.98 -1.75 -22.48
N VAL A 138 5.88 -1.22 -22.99
CA VAL A 138 4.72 -0.83 -22.19
C VAL A 138 3.55 -1.72 -22.55
N GLY A 139 2.99 -2.42 -21.57
CA GLY A 139 1.77 -3.20 -21.71
C GLY A 139 0.58 -2.43 -21.15
N GLY A 140 -0.53 -2.40 -21.88
CA GLY A 140 -1.75 -1.76 -21.38
C GLY A 140 -2.98 -1.90 -22.26
N ASN A 141 -4.08 -1.30 -21.85
CA ASN A 141 -5.38 -1.34 -22.51
C ASN A 141 -5.86 0.07 -22.89
N PRO A 142 -5.22 0.73 -23.86
CA PRO A 142 -5.54 2.09 -24.22
C PRO A 142 -6.97 2.19 -24.77
N GLY A 143 -7.77 3.06 -24.16
CA GLY A 143 -9.17 3.27 -24.51
C GLY A 143 -10.09 2.06 -24.31
N GLY A 144 -9.67 1.02 -23.59
CA GLY A 144 -10.55 -0.08 -23.19
C GLY A 144 -10.76 -1.19 -24.25
N ARG A 145 -9.96 -1.24 -25.33
CA ARG A 145 -10.25 -2.03 -26.54
C ARG A 145 -9.45 -3.33 -26.69
N GLY A 146 -8.53 -3.62 -25.77
CA GLY A 146 -7.67 -4.80 -25.80
C GLY A 146 -6.27 -4.48 -25.28
N ILE A 147 -5.55 -5.51 -24.85
CA ILE A 147 -4.15 -5.38 -24.46
C ILE A 147 -3.32 -5.07 -25.71
N VAL A 148 -2.48 -4.05 -25.62
CA VAL A 148 -1.51 -3.68 -26.64
C VAL A 148 -0.15 -3.45 -26.00
N PHE A 149 0.88 -3.57 -26.82
CA PHE A 149 2.25 -3.28 -26.45
C PHE A 149 2.82 -2.14 -27.31
N THR A 150 3.52 -1.22 -26.68
CA THR A 150 4.31 -0.18 -27.35
C THR A 150 5.77 -0.29 -26.89
N SER A 151 6.70 0.09 -27.75
CA SER A 151 8.14 0.03 -27.48
C SER A 151 8.77 1.41 -27.51
N GLY A 152 9.86 1.58 -26.77
CA GLY A 152 10.63 2.82 -26.69
C GLY A 152 11.90 2.61 -25.88
N ILE A 153 12.41 3.68 -25.28
CA ILE A 153 13.55 3.67 -24.37
C ILE A 153 13.24 4.37 -23.06
N VAL A 154 14.05 4.09 -22.03
CA VAL A 154 14.17 4.99 -20.87
C VAL A 154 14.80 6.30 -21.34
N SER A 155 14.03 7.39 -21.35
CA SER A 155 14.52 8.73 -21.71
C SER A 155 15.25 9.39 -20.54
N SER A 156 14.78 9.17 -19.31
CA SER A 156 15.45 9.63 -18.09
C SER A 156 15.08 8.73 -16.91
N ARG A 157 16.05 8.48 -16.03
CA ARG A 157 15.91 7.55 -14.90
C ARG A 157 15.15 8.14 -13.72
N SER A 158 15.18 9.46 -13.59
CA SER A 158 14.67 10.17 -12.42
C SER A 158 14.35 11.61 -12.80
N VAL A 159 13.06 11.92 -12.92
CA VAL A 159 12.57 13.27 -13.19
C VAL A 159 11.39 13.61 -12.28
N VAL A 160 11.25 14.88 -11.91
CA VAL A 160 9.97 15.37 -11.36
C VAL A 160 9.05 15.64 -12.55
N ALA A 161 7.82 15.12 -12.50
CA ALA A 161 6.88 15.29 -13.60
C ALA A 161 6.48 16.76 -13.79
N ASN A 162 6.18 17.14 -15.05
CA ASN A 162 5.63 18.46 -15.43
C ASN A 162 6.47 19.68 -15.02
N MET A 163 7.78 19.50 -14.86
CA MET A 163 8.68 20.62 -14.61
C MET A 163 8.88 21.46 -15.87
N PRO A 164 8.87 22.80 -15.75
CA PRO A 164 8.88 23.70 -16.92
C PRO A 164 10.20 23.67 -17.69
N ASN A 165 11.31 23.30 -17.05
CA ASN A 165 12.63 23.16 -17.67
C ASN A 165 13.62 22.43 -16.74
N ALA A 166 14.81 22.13 -17.28
CA ALA A 166 15.88 21.45 -16.57
C ALA A 166 16.48 22.25 -15.40
N LEU A 167 16.41 23.60 -15.40
CA LEU A 167 16.88 24.39 -14.25
C LEU A 167 15.96 24.17 -13.04
N ALA A 168 14.65 24.19 -13.26
CA ALA A 168 13.68 23.93 -12.22
C ALA A 168 13.80 22.48 -11.70
N GLN A 169 14.04 21.50 -12.59
CA GLN A 169 14.38 20.13 -12.18
C GLN A 169 15.60 20.07 -11.26
N ALA A 170 16.67 20.81 -11.60
CA ALA A 170 17.91 20.81 -10.82
C ALA A 170 17.75 21.47 -9.44
N GLN A 171 16.89 22.49 -9.33
CA GLN A 171 16.63 23.21 -8.08
C GLN A 171 15.79 22.40 -7.08
N LEU A 172 14.87 21.56 -7.56
CA LEU A 172 14.00 20.73 -6.70
C LEU A 172 14.55 19.31 -6.46
N GLY A 173 15.66 18.93 -7.12
CA GLY A 173 16.15 17.56 -7.19
C GLY A 173 16.65 16.92 -5.88
N GLY A 174 16.71 17.68 -4.79
CA GLY A 174 17.26 17.25 -3.50
C GLY A 174 16.28 16.52 -2.57
N GLU A 175 15.01 16.94 -2.51
CA GLU A 175 14.12 16.56 -1.39
C GLU A 175 12.66 16.22 -1.78
N TYR A 176 12.26 16.40 -3.05
CA TYR A 176 10.90 16.01 -3.48
C TYR A 176 10.78 14.50 -3.70
N ARG A 177 9.88 13.87 -2.92
CA ARG A 177 9.69 12.41 -2.78
C ARG A 177 9.00 11.70 -3.96
N ASP A 178 8.86 12.30 -5.14
CA ASP A 178 8.16 11.70 -6.30
C ASP A 178 8.97 11.82 -7.61
N LYS A 179 10.02 10.98 -7.72
CA LYS A 179 10.81 10.83 -8.94
C LYS A 179 10.19 9.76 -9.84
N PHE A 180 10.07 10.06 -11.12
CA PHE A 180 9.52 9.18 -12.15
C PHE A 180 10.60 8.70 -13.11
N ILE A 181 10.37 7.52 -13.70
CA ILE A 181 11.03 7.08 -14.92
C ILE A 181 10.34 7.77 -16.08
N GLN A 182 11.10 8.48 -16.91
CA GLN A 182 10.61 9.05 -18.16
C GLN A 182 10.90 8.10 -19.33
N PHE A 183 9.94 7.91 -20.22
CA PHE A 183 10.08 7.08 -21.41
C PHE A 183 9.30 7.64 -22.62
N ASP A 184 9.68 7.22 -23.82
CA ASP A 184 9.17 7.75 -25.10
C ASP A 184 8.19 6.82 -25.83
N ALA A 185 8.00 5.58 -25.37
CA ALA A 185 7.02 4.66 -25.94
C ALA A 185 5.61 5.28 -25.92
N ALA A 186 4.85 5.09 -27.00
CA ALA A 186 3.52 5.66 -27.12
C ALA A 186 2.62 5.26 -25.93
N SER A 187 2.10 6.26 -25.22
CA SER A 187 1.20 6.06 -24.08
C SER A 187 -0.06 6.92 -24.14
N ASN A 188 -1.21 6.29 -23.90
CA ASN A 188 -2.52 6.90 -24.02
C ASN A 188 -3.40 6.59 -22.79
N ARG A 189 -4.53 7.28 -22.66
CA ARG A 189 -5.52 6.95 -21.61
C ARG A 189 -5.87 5.47 -21.69
N GLY A 190 -5.81 4.78 -20.54
CA GLY A 190 -5.99 3.34 -20.42
C GLY A 190 -4.68 2.57 -20.21
N ASN A 191 -3.52 3.14 -20.54
CA ASN A 191 -2.22 2.55 -20.15
C ASN A 191 -1.88 2.80 -18.67
N SER A 192 -2.51 3.79 -18.03
CA SER A 192 -2.30 4.06 -16.60
C SER A 192 -2.54 2.81 -15.76
N GLY A 193 -1.62 2.53 -14.85
CA GLY A 193 -1.53 1.32 -14.05
C GLY A 193 -0.82 0.15 -14.75
N GLY A 194 -0.57 0.22 -16.06
CA GLY A 194 0.10 -0.83 -16.82
C GLY A 194 1.59 -0.93 -16.51
N PRO A 195 2.19 -2.11 -16.73
CA PRO A 195 3.62 -2.33 -16.51
C PRO A 195 4.51 -1.67 -17.58
N LEU A 196 5.62 -1.09 -17.11
CA LEU A 196 6.80 -0.75 -17.90
C LEU A 196 7.83 -1.87 -17.70
N PHE A 197 8.21 -2.56 -18.77
CA PHE A 197 9.12 -3.70 -18.75
C PHE A 197 10.50 -3.34 -19.30
N ASN A 198 11.55 -3.89 -18.70
CA ASN A 198 12.90 -3.91 -19.27
C ASN A 198 13.03 -5.01 -20.36
N ALA A 199 14.23 -5.13 -20.93
CA ALA A 199 14.52 -6.14 -21.96
C ALA A 199 14.53 -7.60 -21.43
N LEU A 200 14.51 -7.80 -20.11
CA LEU A 200 14.43 -9.10 -19.45
C LEU A 200 12.97 -9.55 -19.20
N GLY A 201 12.00 -8.65 -19.37
CA GLY A 201 10.58 -8.92 -19.11
C GLY A 201 10.17 -8.69 -17.66
N GLU A 202 11.05 -8.07 -16.89
CA GLU A 202 10.80 -7.68 -15.51
C GLU A 202 10.12 -6.31 -15.52
N GLN A 203 9.13 -6.14 -14.63
CA GLN A 203 8.50 -4.85 -14.49
C GLN A 203 9.40 -3.92 -13.68
N ILE A 204 9.77 -2.77 -14.28
CA ILE A 204 10.63 -1.74 -13.68
C ILE A 204 9.85 -0.47 -13.30
N GLY A 205 8.59 -0.35 -13.73
CA GLY A 205 7.73 0.75 -13.34
C GLY A 205 6.24 0.50 -13.56
N VAL A 206 5.41 1.39 -13.02
CA VAL A 206 3.97 1.46 -13.22
C VAL A 206 3.65 2.74 -13.98
N VAL A 207 3.16 2.63 -15.22
CA VAL A 207 2.81 3.79 -16.05
C VAL A 207 1.71 4.57 -15.35
N SER A 208 1.95 5.82 -14.96
CA SER A 208 0.99 6.62 -14.18
C SER A 208 0.44 7.79 -14.99
N GLY A 209 1.30 8.52 -15.70
CA GLY A 209 0.92 9.75 -16.35
C GLY A 209 1.69 10.06 -17.63
N LYS A 210 1.31 11.17 -18.26
CA LYS A 210 2.02 11.75 -19.39
C LYS A 210 1.93 13.27 -19.35
N ASN A 211 2.90 13.94 -19.96
CA ASN A 211 2.72 15.33 -20.33
C ASN A 211 1.75 15.38 -21.52
N PHE A 212 0.67 16.18 -21.42
CA PHE A 212 -0.31 16.29 -22.50
C PHE A 212 0.04 17.37 -23.51
N ASP A 213 0.97 18.27 -23.17
CA ASP A 213 1.40 19.37 -24.03
C ASP A 213 2.60 18.99 -24.91
N GLU A 214 3.21 17.83 -24.64
CA GLU A 214 4.38 17.32 -25.35
C GLU A 214 4.16 15.89 -25.84
N GLU A 215 4.71 15.58 -27.01
CA GLU A 215 4.65 14.23 -27.58
C GLU A 215 5.78 13.36 -27.00
N ASN A 216 5.46 12.08 -26.74
CA ASN A 216 6.44 11.08 -26.27
C ASN A 216 7.12 11.42 -24.93
N ILE A 217 6.44 12.16 -24.05
CA ILE A 217 6.90 12.42 -22.68
C ILE A 217 5.94 11.75 -21.71
N ASN A 218 6.31 10.53 -21.28
CA ASN A 218 5.49 9.70 -20.42
C ASN A 218 6.23 9.37 -19.13
N TYR A 219 5.48 9.09 -18.06
CA TYR A 219 6.01 8.88 -16.73
C TYR A 219 5.52 7.56 -16.14
N ALA A 220 6.46 6.81 -15.57
CA ALA A 220 6.17 5.64 -14.75
C ALA A 220 6.69 5.85 -13.32
N VAL A 221 5.89 5.43 -12.35
CA VAL A 221 6.33 5.33 -10.95
C VAL A 221 7.33 4.16 -10.88
N PRO A 222 8.58 4.38 -10.42
CA PRO A 222 9.56 3.31 -10.29
C PRO A 222 9.08 2.21 -9.34
N VAL A 223 9.44 0.95 -9.61
CA VAL A 223 9.10 -0.15 -8.68
C VAL A 223 9.79 -0.04 -7.32
N GLU A 224 10.89 0.71 -7.24
CA GLU A 224 11.53 1.01 -5.94
C GLU A 224 10.63 1.85 -5.02
N THR A 225 9.76 2.69 -5.59
CA THR A 225 8.75 3.43 -4.82
C THR A 225 7.76 2.46 -4.16
N LEU A 226 7.39 1.39 -4.85
CA LEU A 226 6.56 0.34 -4.25
C LEU A 226 7.34 -0.37 -3.12
N ARG A 227 8.55 -0.86 -3.43
CA ARG A 227 9.43 -1.61 -2.50
C ARG A 227 9.61 -0.91 -1.15
N SER A 228 10.00 0.36 -1.20
CA SER A 228 10.20 1.19 0.00
C SER A 228 8.96 1.38 0.89
N HIS A 229 7.75 1.10 0.40
CA HIS A 229 6.50 1.26 1.13
C HIS A 229 5.75 -0.08 1.36
N LEU A 230 6.27 -1.21 0.87
CA LEU A 230 5.58 -2.51 0.88
C LEU A 230 5.09 -2.95 2.25
N LYS A 231 5.96 -2.87 3.26
CA LYS A 231 5.65 -3.34 4.61
C LYS A 231 4.45 -2.59 5.19
N ALA A 232 4.47 -1.26 5.13
CA ALA A 232 3.39 -0.41 5.62
C ALA A 232 2.12 -0.55 4.78
N MET A 233 2.28 -0.65 3.45
CA MET A 233 1.17 -0.75 2.50
C MET A 233 0.42 -2.08 2.63
N ILE A 234 1.13 -3.21 2.75
CA ILE A 234 0.53 -4.55 2.78
C ILE A 234 0.18 -4.96 4.21
N ALA A 235 1.08 -4.77 5.18
CA ALA A 235 0.94 -5.15 6.59
C ALA A 235 0.37 -6.57 6.80
N ALA A 236 0.93 -7.55 6.06
CA ALA A 236 0.32 -8.87 5.89
C ALA A 236 0.06 -9.63 7.19
N GLU A 237 1.05 -9.64 8.09
CA GLU A 237 0.98 -10.29 9.41
C GLU A 237 -0.13 -9.67 10.28
N ILE A 238 -0.08 -8.36 10.46
CA ILE A 238 -1.03 -7.59 11.26
C ILE A 238 -2.47 -7.78 10.75
N ARG A 239 -2.68 -7.68 9.43
CA ARG A 239 -4.01 -7.78 8.81
C ARG A 239 -4.55 -9.20 8.74
N SER A 240 -3.69 -10.20 8.71
CA SER A 240 -4.10 -11.62 8.73
C SER A 240 -4.13 -12.19 10.15
N ASP A 241 -3.82 -11.38 11.16
CA ASP A 241 -3.66 -11.79 12.57
C ASP A 241 -2.60 -12.87 12.76
N ILE A 242 -1.61 -13.01 11.88
CA ILE A 242 -0.58 -14.06 11.97
C ILE A 242 0.76 -13.47 12.40
N TYR A 243 1.62 -14.29 12.98
CA TYR A 243 2.98 -13.93 13.32
C TYR A 243 3.96 -15.01 12.89
N THR A 244 4.93 -14.64 12.07
CA THR A 244 6.11 -15.45 11.74
C THR A 244 7.32 -15.01 12.55
N GLY A 245 7.43 -13.69 12.80
CA GLY A 245 8.59 -13.03 13.39
C GLY A 245 9.76 -12.83 12.43
N ILE A 246 9.53 -12.99 11.13
CA ILE A 246 10.52 -12.80 10.07
C ILE A 246 10.42 -11.36 9.54
N GLU A 247 11.56 -10.68 9.48
CA GLU A 247 11.69 -9.42 8.73
C GLU A 247 12.61 -9.66 7.52
N CYS A 248 12.13 -9.30 6.33
CA CYS A 248 12.93 -9.33 5.10
C CYS A 248 13.43 -7.94 4.71
N ASP A 249 14.49 -7.89 3.91
CA ASP A 249 14.90 -6.69 3.19
C ASP A 249 13.95 -6.46 2.00
N TYR A 250 13.20 -5.37 2.01
CA TYR A 250 12.28 -5.02 0.93
C TYR A 250 12.96 -4.29 -0.24
N SER A 251 14.22 -3.86 -0.07
CA SER A 251 14.99 -3.15 -1.10
C SER A 251 15.70 -4.09 -2.08
N HIS A 252 15.86 -5.36 -1.71
CA HIS A 252 16.51 -6.38 -2.51
C HIS A 252 15.52 -7.12 -3.44
N GLU A 253 16.07 -7.77 -4.46
CA GLU A 253 15.32 -8.61 -5.41
C GLU A 253 14.88 -9.95 -4.83
N ALA A 254 15.51 -10.40 -3.75
CA ALA A 254 15.18 -11.66 -3.10
C ALA A 254 14.49 -11.41 -1.75
N ALA A 255 13.84 -12.44 -1.22
CA ALA A 255 13.30 -12.42 0.14
C ALA A 255 14.39 -12.69 1.18
N ASP A 256 15.35 -11.77 1.28
CA ASP A 256 16.50 -11.83 2.20
C ASP A 256 16.05 -11.57 3.64
N VAL A 257 16.27 -12.53 4.55
CA VAL A 257 15.91 -12.39 5.96
C VAL A 257 16.94 -11.52 6.68
N ILE A 258 16.52 -10.36 7.20
CA ILE A 258 17.40 -9.43 7.92
C ILE A 258 17.27 -9.54 9.44
N SER A 259 16.12 -10.00 9.93
CA SER A 259 15.96 -10.29 11.35
C SER A 259 14.93 -11.37 11.60
N VAL A 260 15.11 -12.11 12.69
CA VAL A 260 14.15 -13.10 13.18
C VAL A 260 13.95 -12.88 14.67
N ALA A 261 12.72 -12.64 15.11
CA ALA A 261 12.42 -12.46 16.52
C ALA A 261 12.67 -13.79 17.27
N PRO A 262 13.50 -13.84 18.33
CA PRO A 262 13.92 -15.11 18.96
C PRO A 262 12.77 -16.00 19.45
N GLU A 263 11.73 -15.40 20.03
CA GLU A 263 10.58 -16.11 20.59
C GLU A 263 9.45 -16.37 19.57
N SER A 264 9.62 -15.92 18.33
CA SER A 264 8.65 -16.13 17.26
C SER A 264 8.62 -17.58 16.77
N PRO A 265 7.58 -17.98 16.01
CA PRO A 265 7.55 -19.29 15.37
C PRO A 265 8.75 -19.59 14.49
N ALA A 266 9.20 -18.63 13.66
CA ALA A 266 10.37 -18.82 12.79
C ALA A 266 11.67 -18.92 13.60
N GLY A 267 11.80 -18.10 14.66
CA GLY A 267 12.96 -18.14 15.56
C GLY A 267 13.09 -19.48 16.28
N LYS A 268 11.99 -19.97 16.86
CA LYS A 268 11.94 -21.30 17.52
C LYS A 268 12.23 -22.44 16.56
N ALA A 269 11.88 -22.29 15.29
CA ALA A 269 12.14 -23.29 14.26
C ALA A 269 13.54 -23.18 13.63
N GLY A 270 14.33 -22.16 14.00
CA GLY A 270 15.75 -22.05 13.68
C GLY A 270 16.08 -21.29 12.39
N LEU A 271 15.18 -20.44 11.90
CA LEU A 271 15.49 -19.48 10.84
C LEU A 271 16.46 -18.42 11.37
N LEU A 272 17.40 -17.98 10.54
CA LEU A 272 18.45 -17.04 10.93
C LEU A 272 18.51 -15.85 9.96
N PRO A 273 18.96 -14.67 10.43
CA PRO A 273 19.34 -13.60 9.53
C PRO A 273 20.39 -14.06 8.51
N GLY A 274 20.24 -13.66 7.25
CA GLY A 274 21.06 -14.09 6.12
C GLY A 274 20.49 -15.29 5.34
N ASP A 275 19.43 -15.93 5.84
CA ASP A 275 18.67 -16.90 5.04
C ASP A 275 17.90 -16.20 3.91
N VAL A 276 17.74 -16.86 2.77
CA VAL A 276 16.94 -16.34 1.64
C VAL A 276 15.73 -17.24 1.43
N ILE A 277 14.52 -16.69 1.60
CA ILE A 277 13.29 -17.47 1.40
C ILE A 277 13.07 -17.70 -0.10
N THR A 278 12.82 -18.94 -0.49
CA THR A 278 12.61 -19.31 -1.90
C THR A 278 11.24 -19.93 -2.17
N SER A 279 10.57 -20.46 -1.14
CA SER A 279 9.18 -20.92 -1.28
C SER A 279 8.44 -20.89 0.05
N LEU A 280 7.11 -20.69 -0.03
CA LEU A 280 6.17 -20.89 1.05
C LEU A 280 5.13 -21.93 0.62
N ASN A 281 5.17 -23.09 1.27
CA ASN A 281 4.50 -24.31 0.84
C ASN A 281 4.92 -24.63 -0.61
N GLU A 282 3.93 -24.88 -1.48
CA GLU A 282 4.11 -25.18 -2.90
C GLU A 282 4.41 -23.92 -3.75
N PHE A 283 4.28 -22.70 -3.18
CA PHE A 283 4.37 -21.46 -3.95
C PHE A 283 5.80 -20.88 -3.95
N PRO A 284 6.34 -20.52 -5.13
CA PRO A 284 7.63 -19.84 -5.20
C PRO A 284 7.56 -18.45 -4.57
N VAL A 285 8.64 -18.07 -3.90
CA VAL A 285 8.85 -16.73 -3.36
C VAL A 285 10.07 -16.18 -4.09
N ASP A 286 9.81 -15.28 -5.04
CA ASP A 286 10.87 -14.68 -5.86
C ASP A 286 11.49 -13.49 -5.12
N ASP A 287 10.66 -12.70 -4.44
CA ASP A 287 11.04 -11.48 -3.75
C ASP A 287 10.26 -11.26 -2.43
N SER A 288 10.60 -10.20 -1.71
CA SER A 288 9.92 -9.81 -0.46
C SER A 288 8.45 -9.40 -0.65
N LEU A 289 8.03 -8.99 -1.86
CA LEU A 289 6.63 -8.70 -2.19
C LEU A 289 5.82 -10.01 -2.27
N HIS A 290 6.35 -11.03 -2.96
CA HIS A 290 5.77 -12.37 -3.02
C HIS A 290 5.67 -12.97 -1.61
N TRP A 291 6.70 -12.80 -0.78
CA TRP A 291 6.66 -13.21 0.62
C TRP A 291 5.47 -12.59 1.36
N LEU A 292 5.36 -11.26 1.36
CA LEU A 292 4.26 -10.56 2.04
C LEU A 292 2.88 -10.96 1.49
N LEU A 293 2.74 -11.07 0.17
CA LEU A 293 1.47 -11.45 -0.45
C LEU A 293 1.09 -12.92 -0.19
N SER A 294 2.08 -13.78 0.04
CA SER A 294 1.88 -15.20 0.38
C SER A 294 1.40 -15.41 1.83
N LEU A 295 1.71 -14.47 2.71
CA LEU A 295 1.23 -14.41 4.09
C LEU A 295 -0.23 -13.94 4.20
N MET A 296 -0.72 -13.20 3.22
CA MET A 296 -2.09 -12.71 3.22
C MET A 296 -3.11 -13.84 3.24
N TYR A 297 -4.12 -13.73 4.11
CA TYR A 297 -5.23 -14.70 4.28
C TYR A 297 -4.83 -16.06 4.84
N ARG A 298 -3.62 -16.20 5.40
CA ARG A 298 -3.28 -17.28 6.32
C ARG A 298 -4.00 -17.07 7.65
N SER A 299 -4.00 -18.08 8.50
CA SER A 299 -4.66 -18.00 9.80
C SER A 299 -3.75 -18.46 10.94
N PRO A 300 -3.92 -17.89 12.15
CA PRO A 300 -3.27 -18.41 13.34
C PRO A 300 -3.49 -19.90 13.49
N GLY A 301 -2.41 -20.59 13.81
CA GLY A 301 -2.36 -22.02 14.01
C GLY A 301 -2.23 -22.87 12.74
N GLU A 302 -2.24 -22.26 11.55
CA GLU A 302 -1.84 -22.93 10.31
C GLU A 302 -0.37 -23.35 10.37
N ILE A 303 -0.05 -24.55 9.88
CA ILE A 303 1.33 -25.01 9.72
C ILE A 303 1.77 -24.66 8.31
N ILE A 304 2.84 -23.89 8.20
CA ILE A 304 3.46 -23.56 6.91
C ILE A 304 4.80 -24.27 6.77
N GLU A 305 5.15 -24.62 5.54
CA GLU A 305 6.46 -25.15 5.15
C GLU A 305 7.23 -24.05 4.42
N LEU A 306 8.36 -23.65 4.98
CA LEU A 306 9.23 -22.64 4.41
C LEU A 306 10.46 -23.33 3.81
N THR A 307 10.75 -23.03 2.54
CA THR A 307 12.01 -23.44 1.90
C THR A 307 12.90 -22.22 1.75
N TYR A 308 14.18 -22.37 2.12
CA TYR A 308 15.15 -21.29 2.13
C TYR A 308 16.55 -21.75 1.76
N LEU A 309 17.38 -20.80 1.31
CA LEU A 309 18.80 -20.97 1.09
C LEU A 309 19.58 -20.51 2.31
N ARG A 310 20.54 -21.33 2.76
CA ARG A 310 21.55 -20.99 3.75
C ARG A 310 22.90 -21.51 3.25
N ASP A 311 23.91 -20.64 3.15
CA ASP A 311 25.23 -21.01 2.63
C ASP A 311 25.18 -21.74 1.27
N LYS A 312 24.25 -21.34 0.39
CA LYS A 312 23.96 -21.95 -0.93
C LYS A 312 23.39 -23.37 -0.89
N ALA A 313 23.09 -23.91 0.29
CA ALA A 313 22.36 -25.16 0.45
C ALA A 313 20.87 -24.88 0.64
N MET A 314 20.04 -25.73 0.03
CA MET A 314 18.59 -25.68 0.21
C MET A 314 18.20 -26.36 1.51
N HIS A 315 17.36 -25.69 2.30
CA HIS A 315 16.80 -26.18 3.55
C HIS A 315 15.28 -25.99 3.54
N SER A 316 14.58 -26.79 4.35
CA SER A 316 13.15 -26.64 4.58
C SER A 316 12.84 -26.77 6.05
N MET A 317 11.83 -26.04 6.51
CA MET A 317 11.37 -26.06 7.90
C MET A 317 9.84 -25.94 7.95
N LYS A 318 9.23 -26.52 8.98
CA LYS A 318 7.79 -26.36 9.25
C LYS A 318 7.60 -25.69 10.59
N PHE A 319 6.72 -24.70 10.64
CA PHE A 319 6.32 -24.09 11.90
C PHE A 319 4.85 -23.67 11.85
N LYS A 320 4.25 -23.59 13.04
CA LYS A 320 2.88 -23.16 13.23
C LYS A 320 2.84 -21.64 13.37
N LEU A 321 1.99 -20.97 12.61
CA LEU A 321 1.78 -19.52 12.74
C LEU A 321 1.14 -19.21 14.10
N ASP A 322 1.65 -18.20 14.78
CA ASP A 322 1.03 -17.66 16.00
C ASP A 322 0.11 -16.48 15.66
N SER A 323 -0.67 -16.00 16.63
CA SER A 323 -1.39 -14.74 16.47
C SER A 323 -0.43 -13.55 16.56
N TYR A 324 -0.70 -12.50 15.78
CA TYR A 324 0.09 -11.27 15.87
C TYR A 324 -0.07 -10.61 17.24
N PRO A 325 1.01 -10.06 17.86
CA PRO A 325 0.92 -9.41 19.15
C PRO A 325 -0.17 -8.34 19.22
N LEU A 326 -1.05 -8.47 20.20
CA LEU A 326 -2.16 -7.55 20.46
C LEU A 326 -1.72 -6.54 21.53
N ILE A 327 -1.97 -5.25 21.31
CA ILE A 327 -1.81 -4.25 22.36
C ILE A 327 -3.04 -4.36 23.27
N GLU A 328 -2.80 -4.70 24.53
CA GLU A 328 -3.85 -4.87 25.56
C GLU A 328 -4.38 -3.51 26.03
N PRO A 329 -5.66 -3.42 26.41
CA PRO A 329 -6.26 -2.18 26.86
C PRO A 329 -5.91 -1.91 28.33
N VAL A 330 -6.06 -0.66 28.74
CA VAL A 330 -6.01 -0.29 30.16
C VAL A 330 -7.38 -0.46 30.82
N GLU A 331 -7.40 -1.06 32.00
CA GLU A 331 -8.60 -1.13 32.83
C GLU A 331 -8.80 0.20 33.57
N ILE A 332 -9.92 0.86 33.27
CA ILE A 332 -10.36 2.08 33.95
C ILE A 332 -11.85 1.95 34.24
N ASP A 333 -12.24 2.29 35.47
CA ASP A 333 -13.65 2.41 35.83
C ASP A 333 -14.32 3.47 34.95
N GLN A 334 -15.32 3.04 34.18
CA GLN A 334 -16.05 3.91 33.24
C GLN A 334 -16.77 5.06 33.97
N GLU A 335 -17.14 4.88 35.24
CA GLU A 335 -17.74 5.96 36.04
C GLU A 335 -16.76 7.10 36.32
N LEU A 336 -15.47 6.84 36.23
CA LEU A 336 -14.40 7.83 36.39
C LEU A 336 -14.01 8.50 35.07
N LEU A 337 -14.69 8.19 33.96
CA LEU A 337 -14.39 8.77 32.66
C LEU A 337 -15.38 9.86 32.27
N GLU A 338 -14.89 10.84 31.53
CA GLU A 338 -15.67 11.84 30.82
C GLU A 338 -15.13 12.03 29.41
N HIS A 339 -15.97 12.49 28.48
CA HIS A 339 -15.58 12.68 27.08
C HIS A 339 -14.48 13.73 26.94
N GLY A 340 -13.58 13.47 26.00
CA GLY A 340 -12.49 14.37 25.65
C GLY A 340 -11.14 13.93 26.20
N GLY A 341 -10.15 14.82 26.14
CA GLY A 341 -8.77 14.60 26.54
C GLY A 341 -8.21 15.81 27.27
N THR A 342 -6.90 15.84 27.48
CA THR A 342 -6.18 17.01 27.97
C THR A 342 -5.11 17.42 26.98
N VAL A 343 -4.95 18.72 26.73
CA VAL A 343 -3.86 19.27 25.93
C VAL A 343 -2.96 20.12 26.80
N LYS A 344 -1.70 19.71 26.93
CA LYS A 344 -0.63 20.48 27.56
C LYS A 344 0.07 21.30 26.50
N ILE A 345 0.15 22.61 26.71
CA ILE A 345 0.75 23.56 25.76
C ILE A 345 2.09 24.01 26.32
N TYR A 346 3.05 24.18 25.42
CA TYR A 346 4.42 24.58 25.70
C TYR A 346 4.79 25.68 24.71
N GLU A 347 5.40 26.76 25.18
CA GLU A 347 5.90 27.83 24.31
C GLU A 347 7.40 27.63 24.08
N GLY A 348 7.85 27.82 22.84
CA GLY A 348 9.25 27.68 22.47
C GLY A 348 9.49 27.50 20.98
N GLN A 349 10.69 27.82 20.54
CA GLN A 349 11.12 27.53 19.17
C GLN A 349 11.67 26.11 19.12
N PHE A 350 11.09 25.26 18.27
CA PHE A 350 11.45 23.87 18.12
C PHE A 350 11.76 23.59 16.65
N GLU A 351 12.85 22.88 16.39
CA GLU A 351 13.20 22.35 15.04
C GLU A 351 12.99 20.83 14.97
N VAL A 352 12.80 20.22 16.14
CA VAL A 352 12.53 18.80 16.32
C VAL A 352 11.65 18.65 17.56
N LEU A 353 10.76 17.67 17.54
CA LEU A 353 9.83 17.39 18.62
C LEU A 353 10.58 17.15 19.94
N PRO A 354 10.42 18.02 20.94
CA PRO A 354 11.15 17.91 22.20
C PRO A 354 10.58 16.80 23.08
N GLU A 355 11.34 16.40 24.09
CA GLU A 355 10.84 15.49 25.13
C GLU A 355 9.91 16.24 26.10
N LEU A 356 8.68 16.54 25.66
CA LEU A 356 7.67 17.34 26.38
C LEU A 356 7.33 16.79 27.79
N GLU A 357 7.74 15.57 28.14
CA GLU A 357 7.53 14.94 29.46
C GLU A 357 8.54 15.42 30.49
N LYS A 358 9.67 15.95 30.03
CA LYS A 358 10.70 16.58 30.86
C LYS A 358 10.51 18.09 30.97
N MET A 359 9.48 18.64 30.30
CA MET A 359 9.16 20.07 30.29
C MET A 359 7.92 20.36 31.13
N LYS A 360 7.84 21.59 31.66
CA LYS A 360 6.64 22.10 32.33
C LYS A 360 5.74 22.79 31.29
N PRO A 361 4.45 22.43 31.18
CA PRO A 361 3.54 23.15 30.29
C PRO A 361 3.26 24.55 30.83
N VAL A 362 3.05 25.51 29.92
CA VAL A 362 2.61 26.87 30.27
C VAL A 362 1.13 26.90 30.59
N ARG A 363 0.34 26.02 29.96
CA ARG A 363 -1.11 25.90 30.15
C ARG A 363 -1.57 24.47 29.86
N THR A 364 -2.62 24.04 30.54
CA THR A 364 -3.36 22.82 30.19
C THR A 364 -4.81 23.21 29.86
N VAL A 365 -5.34 22.68 28.75
CA VAL A 365 -6.73 22.87 28.33
C VAL A 365 -7.40 21.51 28.14
N LEU A 366 -8.74 21.50 28.09
CA LEU A 366 -9.50 20.30 27.78
C LEU A 366 -9.61 20.15 26.26
N PHE A 367 -9.42 18.92 25.78
CA PHE A 367 -9.75 18.53 24.42
C PHE A 367 -11.18 18.02 24.42
N GLU A 368 -12.08 18.62 23.64
CA GLU A 368 -13.47 18.15 23.50
C GLU A 368 -13.78 17.71 22.07
N ASP A 369 -13.15 18.35 21.09
CA ASP A 369 -13.25 18.04 19.68
C ASP A 369 -11.96 18.40 18.95
N TRP A 370 -11.80 17.90 17.72
CA TRP A 370 -10.68 18.27 16.85
C TRP A 370 -10.83 19.70 16.34
N LYS A 371 -9.80 20.51 16.60
CA LYS A 371 -9.66 21.91 16.20
C LYS A 371 -8.25 22.11 15.62
N SER A 372 -8.01 23.26 14.97
CA SER A 372 -6.65 23.56 14.49
C SER A 372 -5.69 23.67 15.68
N PRO A 373 -4.40 23.32 15.50
CA PRO A 373 -3.40 23.48 16.55
C PRO A 373 -3.34 24.90 17.11
N GLU A 374 -3.37 25.90 16.23
CA GLU A 374 -3.44 27.31 16.59
C GLU A 374 -4.64 27.64 17.51
N GLU A 375 -5.84 27.14 17.22
CA GLU A 375 -7.02 27.40 18.04
C GLU A 375 -6.89 26.80 19.44
N ILE A 376 -6.29 25.60 19.55
CA ILE A 376 -6.08 24.92 20.83
C ILE A 376 -4.96 25.60 21.64
N ALA A 377 -3.84 25.91 20.98
CA ALA A 377 -2.70 26.56 21.60
C ALA A 377 -2.99 28.02 21.95
N GLY A 378 -3.85 28.70 21.18
CA GLY A 378 -4.02 30.15 21.22
C GLY A 378 -2.77 30.90 20.78
N LEU A 379 -1.96 30.29 19.92
CA LEU A 379 -0.66 30.76 19.43
C LEU A 379 -0.55 30.38 17.96
N GLU A 380 -0.09 31.31 17.12
CA GLU A 380 0.11 31.07 15.69
C GLU A 380 1.40 30.27 15.43
N HIS A 381 2.46 30.52 16.20
CA HIS A 381 3.81 30.00 15.97
C HIS A 381 4.52 29.66 17.28
N TYR A 382 5.61 28.90 17.18
CA TYR A 382 6.54 28.61 18.28
C TYR A 382 5.89 28.00 19.51
N PHE A 383 5.15 26.92 19.31
CA PHE A 383 4.55 26.17 20.39
C PHE A 383 4.69 24.67 20.19
N ALA A 384 4.49 23.92 21.26
CA ALA A 384 4.31 22.49 21.21
C ALA A 384 3.10 22.10 22.03
N MET A 385 2.49 20.98 21.67
CA MET A 385 1.33 20.44 22.34
C MET A 385 1.50 18.96 22.62
N ARG A 386 0.98 18.55 23.76
CA ARG A 386 0.75 17.14 24.07
C ARG A 386 -0.73 16.92 24.33
N ILE A 387 -1.36 16.15 23.46
CA ILE A 387 -2.74 15.68 23.60
C ILE A 387 -2.68 14.29 24.28
N GLU A 388 -3.38 14.12 25.41
CA GLU A 388 -3.47 12.85 26.13
C GLU A 388 -4.94 12.47 26.38
N GLY A 389 -5.22 11.17 26.33
CA GLY A 389 -6.54 10.62 26.64
C GLY A 389 -6.56 9.11 26.54
N TYR A 390 -7.77 8.56 26.46
CA TYR A 390 -8.04 7.14 26.28
C TYR A 390 -8.97 6.96 25.08
N LEU A 391 -8.49 6.26 24.05
CA LEU A 391 -9.27 5.91 22.89
C LEU A 391 -10.07 4.63 23.18
N SER A 392 -11.38 4.69 23.00
CA SER A 392 -12.26 3.52 23.10
C SER A 392 -12.34 2.77 21.77
N VAL A 393 -11.62 1.65 21.70
CA VAL A 393 -11.64 0.70 20.58
C VAL A 393 -12.81 -0.26 20.79
N GLN A 394 -13.69 -0.35 19.79
CA GLN A 394 -14.96 -1.07 19.91
C GLN A 394 -14.84 -2.58 19.62
N ASP A 395 -13.90 -2.95 18.75
CA ASP A 395 -13.67 -4.31 18.27
C ASP A 395 -12.15 -4.56 18.21
N SER A 396 -11.70 -5.74 18.62
CA SER A 396 -10.29 -6.13 18.48
C SER A 396 -9.96 -6.30 17.00
N ASP A 397 -9.15 -5.41 16.44
CA ASP A 397 -8.86 -5.42 14.99
C ASP A 397 -7.50 -4.81 14.66
N ALA A 398 -7.05 -5.04 13.42
CA ALA A 398 -5.98 -4.31 12.79
C ALA A 398 -6.46 -2.90 12.44
N ILE A 399 -5.80 -1.90 13.02
CA ILE A 399 -6.07 -0.48 12.82
C ILE A 399 -4.82 0.17 12.26
N GLN A 400 -4.94 0.79 11.09
CA GLN A 400 -3.92 1.71 10.59
C GLN A 400 -4.19 3.07 11.22
N PHE A 401 -3.24 3.61 11.97
CA PHE A 401 -3.26 5.02 12.34
C PHE A 401 -2.55 5.82 11.26
N ILE A 402 -3.06 7.01 10.98
CA ILE A 402 -2.47 7.97 10.04
C ILE A 402 -2.42 9.30 10.77
N LEU A 403 -1.22 9.88 10.88
CA LEU A 403 -0.99 11.17 11.52
C LEU A 403 -0.45 12.13 10.48
N GLY A 404 -1.22 13.17 10.18
CA GLY A 404 -0.81 14.27 9.31
C GLY A 404 -0.40 15.50 10.11
N SER A 405 0.74 16.11 9.77
CA SER A 405 1.19 17.36 10.37
C SER A 405 2.12 18.16 9.46
N ASP A 406 2.11 19.49 9.60
CA ASP A 406 3.00 20.48 8.97
C ASP A 406 4.20 20.90 9.82
N ASP A 407 4.48 20.09 10.83
CA ASP A 407 5.73 20.04 11.57
C ASP A 407 5.80 18.72 12.34
N GLY A 408 6.79 18.55 13.21
CA GLY A 408 7.05 17.27 13.83
C GLY A 408 5.91 16.79 14.74
N SER A 409 5.54 15.52 14.61
CA SER A 409 4.52 14.88 15.43
C SER A 409 4.85 13.42 15.76
N ARG A 410 4.25 12.91 16.85
CA ARG A 410 4.42 11.53 17.31
C ARG A 410 3.14 11.01 17.92
N LEU A 411 2.72 9.81 17.52
CA LEU A 411 1.61 9.07 18.14
C LEU A 411 2.16 7.93 19.00
N ARG A 412 1.69 7.86 20.24
CA ARG A 412 1.87 6.73 21.14
C ARG A 412 0.54 6.10 21.53
N ILE A 413 0.50 4.78 21.57
CA ILE A 413 -0.62 3.99 22.07
C ILE A 413 -0.09 3.03 23.13
N ASP A 414 -0.63 3.14 24.35
CA ASP A 414 -0.20 2.38 25.54
C ASP A 414 1.32 2.40 25.78
N GLY A 415 1.92 3.55 25.49
CA GLY A 415 3.36 3.78 25.66
C GLY A 415 4.22 3.33 24.48
N GLN A 416 3.68 2.58 23.53
CA GLN A 416 4.39 2.17 22.31
C GLN A 416 4.38 3.32 21.29
N ASN A 417 5.52 3.62 20.68
CA ASN A 417 5.60 4.54 19.55
C ASN A 417 4.95 3.88 18.33
N VAL A 418 3.83 4.43 17.86
CA VAL A 418 3.11 3.93 16.68
C VAL A 418 3.51 4.69 15.43
N ILE A 419 3.60 6.03 15.52
CA ILE A 419 4.10 6.90 14.45
C ILE A 419 5.11 7.86 15.07
N ASP A 420 6.25 8.05 14.44
CA ASP A 420 7.29 8.97 14.89
C ASP A 420 7.83 9.77 13.70
N ASN A 421 7.44 11.05 13.64
CA ASN A 421 7.79 11.97 12.58
C ASN A 421 8.27 13.29 13.19
N PRO A 422 9.44 13.33 13.84
CA PRO A 422 9.75 14.37 14.81
C PRO A 422 10.33 15.66 14.20
N GLY A 423 10.64 15.72 12.91
CA GLY A 423 11.40 16.82 12.31
C GLY A 423 10.52 18.01 11.88
N HIS A 424 11.15 19.15 11.57
CA HIS A 424 10.53 20.28 10.88
C HIS A 424 10.34 19.95 9.40
N HIS A 425 9.12 20.04 8.89
CA HIS A 425 8.78 19.69 7.51
C HIS A 425 7.43 20.29 7.10
N PRO A 426 7.16 20.53 5.81
CA PRO A 426 5.80 20.89 5.36
C PRO A 426 4.79 19.77 5.67
N TYR A 427 3.48 20.05 5.47
CA TYR A 427 2.42 19.07 5.71
C TYR A 427 2.71 17.74 5.02
N GLN A 428 2.87 16.68 5.82
CA GLN A 428 2.99 15.31 5.35
C GLN A 428 2.18 14.37 6.25
N GLN A 429 1.98 13.14 5.80
CA GLN A 429 1.29 12.11 6.55
C GLN A 429 2.17 10.89 6.71
N GLU A 430 2.20 10.36 7.93
CA GLU A 430 2.83 9.07 8.24
C GLU A 430 1.76 8.11 8.73
N SER A 431 1.96 6.81 8.50
CA SER A 431 0.99 5.80 8.91
C SER A 431 1.64 4.52 9.40
N ASN A 432 0.96 3.82 10.30
CA ASN A 432 1.40 2.51 10.77
C ASN A 432 0.21 1.65 11.19
N TRP A 433 0.35 0.34 11.02
CA TRP A 433 -0.64 -0.65 11.44
C TRP A 433 -0.31 -1.19 12.83
N VAL A 434 -1.33 -1.35 13.67
CA VAL A 434 -1.24 -2.05 14.96
C VAL A 434 -2.48 -2.92 15.14
N ARG A 435 -2.40 -3.95 15.99
CA ARG A 435 -3.59 -4.65 16.49
C ARG A 435 -3.89 -4.17 17.90
N LEU A 436 -5.09 -3.65 18.11
CA LEU A 436 -5.58 -3.25 19.43
C LEU A 436 -6.65 -4.24 19.87
N GLU A 437 -6.65 -4.60 21.14
CA GLU A 437 -7.79 -5.30 21.74
C GLU A 437 -8.99 -4.36 21.87
N LYS A 438 -10.19 -4.91 21.99
CA LYS A 438 -11.35 -4.14 22.39
C LYS A 438 -11.14 -3.58 23.80
N GLY A 439 -11.22 -2.25 23.95
CA GLY A 439 -11.12 -1.61 25.25
C GLY A 439 -10.68 -0.16 25.16
N LEU A 440 -10.17 0.36 26.29
CA LEU A 440 -9.62 1.69 26.37
C LEU A 440 -8.11 1.62 26.19
N HIS A 441 -7.58 2.39 25.25
CA HIS A 441 -6.14 2.48 24.99
C HIS A 441 -5.66 3.88 25.31
N LYS A 442 -4.59 4.01 26.09
CA LYS A 442 -4.01 5.32 26.37
C LYS A 442 -3.41 5.87 25.08
N ILE A 443 -3.90 7.03 24.66
CA ILE A 443 -3.35 7.75 23.50
C ILE A 443 -2.56 8.97 23.95
N ARG A 444 -1.45 9.21 23.26
CA ARG A 444 -0.69 10.45 23.38
C ARG A 444 -0.23 10.90 22.00
N ILE A 445 -0.51 12.15 21.68
CA ILE A 445 0.02 12.83 20.49
C ILE A 445 0.89 13.98 20.97
N ASP A 446 2.15 13.97 20.59
CA ASP A 446 3.04 15.11 20.75
C ASP A 446 3.18 15.79 19.38
N TYR A 447 3.13 17.12 19.34
CA TYR A 447 3.26 17.94 18.12
C TYR A 447 3.99 19.23 18.47
N PHE A 448 4.74 19.80 17.52
CA PHE A 448 5.19 21.18 17.60
C PHE A 448 4.84 21.94 16.33
N GLU A 449 4.75 23.26 16.47
CA GLU A 449 4.62 24.22 15.39
C GLU A 449 5.76 25.23 15.52
N SER A 450 6.54 25.37 14.46
CA SER A 450 7.57 26.40 14.35
C SER A 450 6.97 27.66 13.74
N THR A 451 6.83 27.71 12.42
CA THR A 451 6.33 28.89 11.70
C THR A 451 5.50 28.47 10.51
N GLY A 452 4.49 29.28 10.18
CA GLY A 452 3.61 29.03 9.05
C GLY A 452 2.20 28.70 9.51
N ASP A 453 1.44 28.07 8.63
CA ASP A 453 0.15 27.49 9.02
C ASP A 453 0.39 26.25 9.88
N SER A 454 -0.53 25.98 10.81
CA SER A 454 -0.46 24.80 11.68
C SER A 454 -1.61 23.82 11.42
N SER A 455 -1.29 22.53 11.38
CA SER A 455 -2.19 21.46 11.01
C SER A 455 -1.80 20.16 11.69
N LEU A 456 -2.77 19.53 12.36
CA LEU A 456 -2.60 18.22 12.98
C LEU A 456 -3.87 17.42 12.77
N LYS A 457 -3.74 16.23 12.20
CA LYS A 457 -4.88 15.37 11.88
C LYS A 457 -4.60 13.92 12.22
N LEU A 458 -5.34 13.38 13.19
CA LEU A 458 -5.33 11.95 13.49
C LEU A 458 -6.49 11.25 12.76
N GLN A 459 -6.14 10.32 11.89
CA GLN A 459 -7.08 9.42 11.23
C GLN A 459 -6.79 7.98 11.62
N TRP A 460 -7.80 7.14 11.48
CA TRP A 460 -7.65 5.70 11.55
C TRP A 460 -8.30 5.02 10.35
N LYS A 461 -7.87 3.81 10.06
CA LYS A 461 -8.46 2.95 9.04
C LYS A 461 -8.53 1.54 9.59
N VAL A 462 -9.75 1.04 9.74
CA VAL A 462 -9.99 -0.38 10.02
C VAL A 462 -9.85 -1.16 8.71
N ALA A 463 -9.33 -2.38 8.77
CA ALA A 463 -9.13 -3.21 7.59
C ALA A 463 -10.42 -3.30 6.72
N GLY A 464 -10.30 -2.89 5.44
CA GLY A 464 -11.43 -2.91 4.49
C GLY A 464 -12.38 -1.71 4.55
N LYS A 465 -12.12 -0.72 5.40
CA LYS A 465 -12.83 0.58 5.43
C LYS A 465 -11.94 1.71 4.91
N ASP A 466 -12.55 2.84 4.60
CA ASP A 466 -11.82 4.07 4.28
C ASP A 466 -11.26 4.72 5.54
N PRO A 467 -10.14 5.45 5.43
CA PRO A 467 -9.65 6.25 6.53
C PRO A 467 -10.66 7.33 6.94
N GLU A 468 -10.90 7.48 8.23
CA GLU A 468 -11.71 8.56 8.78
C GLU A 468 -10.95 9.26 9.92
N ILE A 469 -11.33 10.50 10.23
CA ILE A 469 -10.83 11.18 11.43
C ILE A 469 -11.29 10.37 12.64
N VAL A 470 -10.37 10.09 13.57
CA VAL A 470 -10.71 9.38 14.82
C VAL A 470 -11.80 10.18 15.53
N PRO A 471 -13.02 9.67 15.72
CA PRO A 471 -14.10 10.50 16.27
C PRO A 471 -13.78 10.98 17.70
N ALA A 472 -13.84 12.28 17.97
CA ALA A 472 -13.52 12.84 19.29
C ALA A 472 -14.39 12.24 20.42
N LYS A 473 -15.64 11.85 20.10
CA LYS A 473 -16.54 11.14 21.02
C LYS A 473 -16.00 9.80 21.54
N LEU A 474 -15.01 9.19 20.87
CA LEU A 474 -14.35 7.96 21.30
C LEU A 474 -13.14 8.21 22.18
N ILE A 475 -12.79 9.47 22.44
CA ILE A 475 -11.70 9.86 23.32
C ILE A 475 -12.29 10.22 24.69
N PHE A 476 -11.66 9.70 25.73
CA PHE A 476 -12.05 9.88 27.13
C PHE A 476 -10.87 10.34 27.96
N ARG A 477 -11.16 11.07 29.05
CA ARG A 477 -10.20 11.43 30.08
C ARG A 477 -10.75 10.98 31.43
N LYS A 478 -9.85 10.83 32.40
CA LYS A 478 -10.27 10.65 33.80
C LYS A 478 -10.89 11.95 34.30
N LYS A 479 -12.03 11.86 34.98
CA LYS A 479 -12.65 12.97 35.70
C LYS A 479 -11.63 13.56 36.67
N MET A 480 -11.49 14.88 36.66
CA MET A 480 -10.68 15.55 37.66
C MET A 480 -11.35 15.40 39.02
N VAL A 481 -10.63 14.82 39.99
CA VAL A 481 -11.06 14.82 41.40
C VAL A 481 -10.67 16.16 42.01
N GLU A 482 -11.45 16.71 42.95
CA GLU A 482 -11.21 18.01 43.61
C GLU A 482 -9.76 18.26 44.08
N GLN A 483 -8.99 17.22 44.36
CA GLN A 483 -7.59 17.32 44.77
C GLN A 483 -6.63 17.74 43.64
N ASP A 484 -6.94 17.45 42.37
CA ASP A 484 -6.10 17.82 41.23
C ASP A 484 -6.27 19.30 40.84
N LEU A 485 -7.47 19.86 41.08
CA LEU A 485 -7.77 21.29 40.90
C LEU A 485 -7.03 22.19 41.90
N ASN A 486 -6.66 21.65 43.07
CA ASN A 486 -5.96 22.38 44.13
C ASN A 486 -4.43 22.38 43.99
N LYS A 487 -3.85 21.62 43.06
CA LYS A 487 -2.41 21.67 42.76
C LYS A 487 -2.04 22.76 41.76
N ASP A 488 -2.96 23.14 40.86
CA ASP A 488 -2.74 24.23 39.88
C ASP A 488 -3.21 25.61 40.39
N SER A 489 -4.02 25.67 41.46
CA SER A 489 -4.46 26.94 42.07
C SER A 489 -3.50 27.50 43.14
N GLY A 490 -2.45 26.76 43.50
CA GLY A 490 -1.43 27.14 44.47
C GLY A 490 -0.40 28.15 43.95
N ASN A 491 -0.82 29.15 43.17
CA ASN A 491 0.01 30.32 42.86
C ASN A 491 -0.87 31.56 42.63
N LYS A 492 -1.67 31.91 43.63
CA LYS A 492 -2.12 33.29 43.84
C LYS A 492 -1.85 33.67 45.30
N SER A 493 -1.29 34.87 45.47
CA SER A 493 -0.79 35.54 46.69
C SER A 493 0.49 34.96 47.32
N GLU A 494 1.64 35.58 47.04
CA GLU A 494 2.13 36.80 47.73
C GLU A 494 2.95 37.68 46.78
#